data_AF-A0A5K1FFE8-F1
#
_entry.id   AF-A0A5K1FFE8-F1
#
_cell.length_a   1.000
_cell.length_b   1.000
_cell.length_c   1.000
_cell.angle_alpha   90.00
_cell.angle_beta   90.00
_cell.angle_gamma   90.00
#
_symmetry.space_group_name_H-M   'P 1'
#
loop_
_entity.id
_entity.type
_entity.pdbx_description
1 polymer ?
#
loop_
_entity_poly.entity_id
_entity_poly.type
_entity_poly.pdbx_seq_one_letter_code
_entity_poly.pdbx_strand_id
1 'polypeptide(L)'
;CYAEKQALGGVSQELLETQVNPAVWEISGHMVLKRKQDYEDASEEYAWKLLAEVSLSQERFEEVKSSVMEAAFGDSDDTLAIEASEETESMCLLKEVAANGVPGMASDEKGCL
;
A
#
# COMPACT_ATOMS: atom_id res chain seq x y z
N CYS A 1 -16.37 3.03 0.23
CA CYS A 1 -15.55 2.40 -0.85
C CYS A 1 -15.30 3.40 -1.99
N TYR A 2 -14.41 3.16 -2.95
CA TYR A 2 -14.14 4.13 -4.04
C TYR A 2 -15.41 4.47 -4.87
N ALA A 3 -16.24 3.47 -5.21
CA ALA A 3 -17.48 3.69 -5.95
C ALA A 3 -18.48 4.59 -5.20
N GLU A 4 -18.58 4.44 -3.88
CA GLU A 4 -19.37 5.30 -3.00
C GLU A 4 -18.80 6.73 -2.94
N LYS A 5 -17.47 6.86 -2.77
CA LYS A 5 -16.79 8.16 -2.77
C LYS A 5 -17.02 8.90 -4.11
N GLN A 6 -16.97 8.17 -5.22
CA GLN A 6 -17.25 8.69 -6.56
C GLN A 6 -18.72 9.14 -6.68
N ALA A 7 -19.68 8.33 -6.22
CA ALA A 7 -21.10 8.68 -6.25
C ALA A 7 -21.43 9.93 -5.42
N LEU A 8 -20.69 10.15 -4.34
CA LEU A 8 -20.81 11.33 -3.48
C LEU A 8 -20.01 12.55 -4.00
N GLY A 9 -19.31 12.43 -5.12
CA GLY A 9 -18.47 13.50 -5.68
C GLY A 9 -17.22 13.82 -4.86
N GLY A 10 -16.80 12.91 -3.99
CA GLY A 10 -15.62 13.05 -3.13
C GLY A 10 -14.30 12.66 -3.80
N VAL A 11 -14.30 12.37 -5.10
CA VAL A 11 -13.12 11.98 -5.89
C VAL A 11 -12.67 13.16 -6.73
N SER A 12 -11.36 13.42 -6.78
CA SER A 12 -10.80 14.51 -7.56
C SER A 12 -11.05 14.33 -9.07
N GLN A 13 -11.22 15.45 -9.78
CA GLN A 13 -11.46 15.45 -11.22
C GLN A 13 -10.32 14.79 -12.00
N GLU A 14 -9.07 15.05 -11.61
CA GLU A 14 -7.87 14.42 -12.16
C GLU A 14 -7.97 12.88 -12.15
N LEU A 15 -8.46 12.31 -11.03
CA LEU A 15 -8.55 10.87 -10.86
C LEU A 15 -9.76 10.29 -11.59
N LEU A 16 -10.88 11.03 -11.68
CA LEU A 16 -12.04 10.65 -12.50
C LEU A 16 -11.68 10.55 -14.00
N GLU A 17 -10.83 11.45 -14.48
CA GLU A 17 -10.41 11.49 -15.88
C GLU A 17 -9.49 10.34 -16.29
N THR A 18 -8.84 9.67 -15.33
CA THR A 18 -8.07 8.44 -15.60
C THR A 18 -8.96 7.32 -16.14
N GLN A 19 -10.27 7.37 -15.83
CA GLN A 19 -11.27 6.35 -16.19
C GLN A 19 -10.92 4.94 -15.70
N VAL A 20 -10.10 4.83 -14.66
CA VAL A 20 -9.73 3.59 -13.99
C VAL A 20 -10.26 3.63 -12.56
N ASN A 21 -10.73 2.49 -12.05
CA ASN A 21 -11.02 2.32 -10.63
C ASN A 21 -9.76 1.75 -9.95
N PRO A 22 -8.99 2.53 -9.19
CA PRO A 22 -7.71 2.09 -8.66
C PRO A 22 -7.86 0.94 -7.64
N ALA A 23 -8.97 0.92 -6.88
CA ALA A 23 -9.23 -0.08 -5.83
C ALA A 23 -9.36 -1.52 -6.36
N VAL A 24 -9.67 -1.70 -7.65
CA VAL A 24 -9.84 -3.03 -8.26
C VAL A 24 -8.50 -3.69 -8.55
N TRP A 25 -7.46 -2.90 -8.79
CA TRP A 25 -6.19 -3.41 -9.34
C TRP A 25 -5.08 -3.48 -8.28
N GLU A 26 -5.21 -2.69 -7.22
CA GLU A 26 -4.30 -2.66 -6.06
C GLU A 26 -3.97 -4.04 -5.48
N ILE A 27 -4.98 -4.90 -5.28
CA ILE A 27 -4.82 -6.21 -4.62
C ILE A 27 -3.85 -7.13 -5.38
N SER A 28 -3.69 -6.91 -6.70
CA SER A 28 -2.82 -7.73 -7.55
C SER A 28 -1.39 -7.19 -7.70
N GLY A 29 -1.09 -6.02 -7.15
CA GLY A 29 0.19 -5.33 -7.37
C GLY A 29 0.37 -4.77 -8.78
N HIS A 30 -0.69 -4.73 -9.59
CA HIS A 30 -0.67 -4.17 -10.94
C HIS A 30 -1.47 -2.88 -10.99
N MET A 31 -0.99 -1.89 -11.74
CA MET A 31 -1.76 -0.68 -12.05
C MET A 31 -2.14 -0.65 -13.53
N VAL A 32 -3.40 -0.32 -13.81
CA VAL A 32 -3.89 -0.11 -15.18
C VAL A 32 -3.92 1.39 -15.46
N LEU A 33 -3.29 1.81 -16.55
CA LEU A 33 -3.24 3.20 -16.99
C LEU A 33 -3.83 3.29 -18.39
N LYS A 34 -4.93 4.04 -18.55
CA LYS A 34 -5.70 4.06 -19.80
C LYS A 34 -5.23 5.14 -20.77
N ARG A 35 -4.86 6.32 -20.27
CA ARG A 35 -4.38 7.41 -21.11
C ARG A 35 -2.87 7.29 -21.29
N LYS A 36 -2.39 7.63 -22.48
CA LYS A 36 -0.96 7.68 -22.78
C LYS A 36 -0.21 8.59 -21.80
N GLN A 37 -0.81 9.74 -21.47
CA GLN A 37 -0.25 10.66 -20.49
C GLN A 37 -0.09 10.04 -19.10
N ASP A 38 -1.11 9.36 -18.58
CA ASP A 38 -1.03 8.70 -17.26
C ASP A 38 0.10 7.65 -17.22
N TYR A 39 0.37 6.99 -18.35
CA TYR A 39 1.48 6.05 -18.50
C TYR A 39 2.84 6.75 -18.59
N GLU A 40 2.95 7.84 -19.34
CA GLU A 40 4.19 8.60 -19.49
C GLU A 40 4.59 9.33 -18.21
N ASP A 41 3.59 9.81 -17.45
CA ASP A 41 3.78 10.53 -16.18
C ASP A 41 3.80 9.57 -14.97
N ALA A 42 3.77 8.25 -15.20
CA ALA A 42 3.73 7.26 -14.12
C ALA A 42 5.01 7.31 -13.26
N SER A 43 4.82 7.57 -11.97
CA SER A 43 5.88 7.55 -10.96
C SER A 43 5.43 6.82 -9.69
N GLU A 44 6.36 6.59 -8.76
CA GLU A 44 6.04 6.02 -7.44
C GLU A 44 5.12 6.96 -6.65
N GLU A 45 5.37 8.28 -6.69
CA GLU A 45 4.52 9.28 -6.05
C GLU A 45 3.10 9.29 -6.63
N TYR A 46 2.99 9.12 -7.95
CA TYR A 46 1.69 9.00 -8.62
C TYR A 46 0.94 7.76 -8.14
N ALA A 47 1.62 6.61 -8.04
CA ALA A 47 1.04 5.38 -7.50
C ALA A 47 0.57 5.57 -6.05
N TRP A 48 1.39 6.15 -5.17
CA TRP A 48 1.00 6.41 -3.78
C TRP A 48 -0.20 7.35 -3.68
N LYS A 49 -0.25 8.41 -4.48
CA LYS A 49 -1.39 9.33 -4.52
C LYS A 49 -2.68 8.60 -4.92
N LEU A 50 -2.61 7.73 -5.94
CA LEU A 50 -3.74 6.91 -6.39
C LEU A 50 -4.23 5.95 -5.29
N LEU A 51 -3.31 5.24 -4.64
CA LEU A 51 -3.63 4.27 -3.60
C LEU A 51 -4.24 4.95 -2.36
N ALA A 52 -3.70 6.09 -1.96
CA ALA A 52 -4.24 6.88 -0.84
C ALA A 52 -5.67 7.35 -1.10
N GLU A 53 -6.01 7.72 -2.34
CA GLU A 53 -7.34 8.21 -2.70
C GLU A 53 -8.43 7.12 -2.59
N VAL A 54 -8.05 5.86 -2.82
CA VAL A 54 -8.96 4.69 -2.78
C VAL A 54 -8.93 3.91 -1.47
N SER A 55 -7.95 4.19 -0.61
CA SER A 55 -7.84 3.60 0.72
C SER A 55 -8.96 4.06 1.65
N LEU A 56 -9.28 3.23 2.64
CA LEU A 56 -10.17 3.61 3.73
C LEU A 56 -9.41 4.49 4.74
N SER A 57 -10.13 5.37 5.44
CA SER A 57 -9.59 5.97 6.66
C SER A 57 -9.38 4.89 7.72
N GLN A 58 -8.49 5.16 8.68
CA GLN A 58 -8.21 4.24 9.79
C GLN A 58 -9.49 3.85 10.54
N GLU A 59 -10.32 4.84 10.90
CA GLU A 59 -11.60 4.64 11.58
C GLU A 59 -12.50 3.68 10.78
N ARG A 60 -12.66 3.94 9.47
CA ARG A 60 -13.53 3.10 8.63
C ARG A 60 -12.96 1.71 8.41
N PHE A 61 -11.63 1.58 8.37
CA PHE A 61 -10.97 0.28 8.30
C PHE A 61 -11.22 -0.55 9.57
N GLU A 62 -11.10 0.06 10.76
CA GLU A 62 -11.36 -0.61 12.04
C GLU A 62 -12.82 -1.07 12.15
N GLU A 63 -13.78 -0.25 11.73
CA GLU A 63 -15.20 -0.61 11.69
C GLU A 63 -15.46 -1.84 10.79
N VAL A 64 -14.90 -1.83 9.57
CA VAL A 64 -15.05 -2.95 8.63
C VAL A 64 -14.34 -4.20 9.16
N LYS A 65 -13.13 -4.06 9.72
CA LYS A 65 -12.38 -5.15 10.34
C LYS A 65 -13.20 -5.81 11.45
N SER A 66 -13.76 -5.01 12.36
CA SER A 66 -14.62 -5.53 13.45
C SER A 66 -15.84 -6.27 12.90
N SER A 67 -16.52 -5.67 11.92
CA SER A 67 -17.71 -6.28 11.29
C SER A 67 -17.40 -7.63 10.64
N VAL A 68 -16.25 -7.72 9.95
CA VAL A 68 -15.80 -8.97 9.32
C VAL A 68 -15.39 -10.00 10.37
N MET A 69 -14.68 -9.60 11.42
CA MET A 69 -14.29 -10.50 12.51
C MET A 69 -15.50 -11.04 13.27
N GLU A 70 -16.47 -10.18 13.58
CA GLU A 70 -17.73 -10.59 14.20
C GLU A 70 -18.49 -11.57 13.30
N ALA A 71 -18.63 -11.28 12.01
CA ALA A 71 -19.31 -12.19 11.08
C ALA A 71 -18.58 -13.54 10.90
N ALA A 72 -17.25 -13.54 10.97
CA ALA A 72 -16.43 -14.73 10.79
C ALA A 72 -16.34 -15.62 12.05
N PHE A 73 -16.39 -15.02 13.24
CA PHE A 73 -16.07 -15.68 14.52
C PHE A 73 -17.16 -15.54 15.59
N GLY A 74 -18.24 -14.82 15.33
CA GLY A 74 -19.25 -14.38 16.30
C GLY A 74 -20.20 -15.45 16.86
N ASP A 75 -19.79 -16.73 16.89
CA ASP A 75 -20.58 -17.80 17.55
C ASP A 75 -19.71 -18.84 18.28
N SER A 76 -18.42 -18.58 18.52
CA SER A 76 -17.56 -19.42 19.35
C SER A 76 -16.96 -18.63 20.51
N ASP A 77 -17.31 -19.05 21.74
CA ASP A 77 -16.64 -18.72 23.00
C ASP A 77 -15.18 -19.25 22.98
N ASP A 78 -14.35 -18.72 22.09
CA ASP A 78 -12.91 -18.94 22.08
C ASP A 78 -12.25 -17.62 21.66
N THR A 79 -11.81 -16.89 22.69
CA THR A 79 -11.09 -15.63 22.57
C THR A 79 -9.71 -15.89 21.98
N LEU A 80 -9.52 -15.65 20.68
CA LEU A 80 -8.20 -15.56 20.09
C LEU A 80 -7.83 -14.09 19.91
N ALA A 81 -7.03 -13.59 20.86
CA ALA A 81 -6.36 -12.32 20.77
C ALA A 81 -5.41 -12.34 19.57
N ILE A 82 -5.83 -11.73 18.46
CA ILE A 82 -4.92 -11.37 17.37
C ILE A 82 -4.20 -10.11 17.84
N GLU A 83 -3.06 -10.29 18.49
CA GLU A 83 -2.11 -9.19 18.72
C GLU A 83 -1.59 -8.74 17.36
N ALA A 84 -1.75 -7.44 17.07
CA ALA A 84 -1.18 -6.82 15.88
C ALA A 84 0.34 -6.80 16.00
N SER A 85 1.02 -7.81 15.43
CA SER A 85 2.48 -7.93 15.44
C SER A 85 3.15 -7.38 14.17
N GLU A 86 2.52 -6.47 13.43
CA GLU A 86 3.05 -6.02 12.13
C GLU A 86 4.12 -4.92 12.25
N GLU A 87 4.18 -4.16 13.36
CA GLU A 87 5.23 -3.13 13.55
C GLU A 87 6.59 -3.71 13.98
N THR A 88 6.63 -4.95 14.47
CA THR A 88 7.87 -5.56 14.98
C THR A 88 8.75 -6.20 13.92
N GLU A 89 8.20 -6.73 12.82
CA GLU A 89 9.01 -7.40 11.79
C GLU A 89 9.76 -6.40 10.90
N SER A 90 9.09 -5.33 10.45
CA SER A 90 9.71 -4.30 9.59
C SER A 90 10.86 -3.57 10.30
N MET A 91 10.71 -3.31 11.60
CA MET A 91 11.77 -2.70 12.42
C MET A 91 12.92 -3.68 12.73
N CYS A 92 12.70 -5.00 12.71
CA CYS A 92 13.76 -5.98 12.92
C CYS A 92 14.68 -6.08 11.68
N LEU A 93 14.09 -6.17 10.47
CA LEU A 93 14.86 -6.22 9.22
C LEU A 93 15.74 -4.97 9.02
N LEU A 94 15.21 -3.78 9.32
CA LEU A 94 15.98 -2.52 9.19
C LEU A 94 17.16 -2.47 10.16
N LYS A 95 17.00 -3.00 11.38
CA LYS A 95 18.11 -3.10 12.36
C LYS A 95 19.17 -4.10 11.92
N GLU A 96 18.76 -5.19 11.26
CA GLU A 96 19.68 -6.23 10.79
C GLU A 96 20.50 -5.77 9.58
N VAL A 97 19.90 -4.99 8.66
CA VAL A 97 20.61 -4.34 7.55
C VAL A 97 21.57 -3.26 8.06
N ALA A 98 21.18 -2.50 9.09
CA ALA A 98 22.06 -1.50 9.71
C ALA A 98 23.22 -2.11 10.51
N ALA A 99 23.01 -3.29 11.13
CA ALA A 99 24.03 -4.00 11.88
C ALA A 99 25.07 -4.70 10.97
N ASN A 100 24.65 -5.15 9.78
CA ASN A 100 25.50 -5.87 8.83
C ASN A 100 26.14 -4.95 7.77
N GLY A 101 26.58 -3.76 8.19
CA GLY A 101 27.11 -2.68 7.34
C GLY A 101 27.68 -3.12 5.98
N VAL A 102 27.18 -2.48 4.92
CA VAL A 102 27.53 -2.75 3.51
C VAL A 102 29.06 -2.91 3.37
N PRO A 103 29.56 -4.02 2.79
CA PRO A 103 30.98 -4.14 2.47
C PRO A 103 31.35 -3.00 1.54
N GLY A 104 32.21 -2.09 2.01
CA GLY A 104 32.75 -1.02 1.19
C GLY A 104 33.42 -1.63 -0.04
N MET A 105 32.95 -1.25 -1.22
CA MET A 105 33.65 -1.53 -2.47
C MET A 105 35.07 -0.96 -2.35
N ALA A 106 36.06 -1.84 -2.29
CA ALA A 106 37.45 -1.45 -2.35
C ALA A 106 37.73 -0.82 -3.71
N SER A 107 38.03 0.47 -3.73
CA SER A 107 38.64 1.12 -4.88
C SER A 107 40.09 0.63 -4.99
N ASP A 108 40.32 -0.40 -5.80
CA ASP A 108 41.66 -0.75 -6.27
C ASP A 108 42.09 0.26 -7.33
N GLU A 109 42.62 1.41 -6.88
CA GLU A 109 43.53 2.21 -7.69
C GLU A 109 44.89 1.51 -7.72
N LYS A 110 45.07 0.57 -8.67
CA LYS A 110 46.39 0.09 -9.08
C LYS A 110 46.52 0.18 -10.58
N GLY A 111 47.28 1.19 -11.00
CA GLY A 111 47.73 1.32 -12.38
C GLY A 111 48.57 0.11 -12.81
N CYS A 112 48.53 -0.18 -14.11
CA CYS A 112 49.57 -0.95 -14.77
C CYS A 112 49.59 -0.60 -16.28
N LEU A 113 50.73 0.00 -16.67
CA LEU A 113 51.42 0.06 -17.97
C LEU A 113 50.69 0.63 -19.19
#